data_AF-A0A820IER3-F1
#
_entry.id   AF-A0A820IER3-F1
#
_cell.length_a   1.000
_cell.length_b   1.000
_cell.length_c   1.000
_cell.angle_alpha   90.00
_cell.angle_beta   90.00
_cell.angle_gamma   90.00
#
_symmetry.space_group_name_H-M   'P 1'
#
loop_
_entity.id
_entity.type
_entity.pdbx_description
1 polymer ?
#
loop_
_entity_poly.entity_id
_entity_poly.type
_entity_poly.pdbx_seq_one_letter_code
_entity_poly.pdbx_strand_id
1 'polypeptide(L)'
;MASSSPPSIATTNNSNDVSPQQIGKAFVVQYYRLLHEHPESLYRFYSSSSTFMHDDPNKTVTGIENIAKRIEELSLKQRHVKIHQVDCHSTVGSSVVVQVCGKISSSS
;
A
#
# COMPACT_ATOMS: atom_id res chain seq x y z
N MET A 1 5.60 39.17 24.49
CA MET A 1 4.79 37.94 24.35
C MET A 1 5.72 36.84 23.90
N ALA A 2 6.12 35.94 24.81
CA ALA A 2 7.04 34.85 24.51
C ALA A 2 6.22 33.60 24.15
N SER A 3 6.38 33.11 22.93
CA SER A 3 5.74 31.89 22.44
C SER A 3 6.49 30.68 22.98
N SER A 4 5.89 29.96 23.93
CA SER A 4 6.39 28.67 24.40
C SER A 4 5.92 27.56 23.46
N SER A 5 6.86 26.91 22.77
CA SER A 5 6.64 25.68 22.03
C SER A 5 6.25 24.53 22.98
N PRO A 6 5.35 23.61 22.59
CA PRO A 6 5.06 22.43 23.39
C PRO A 6 6.26 21.46 23.39
N PRO A 7 6.44 20.67 24.46
CA PRO A 7 7.57 19.76 24.58
C PRO A 7 7.46 18.65 23.55
N SER A 8 8.55 18.42 22.80
CA SER A 8 8.73 17.21 22.00
C SER A 8 8.73 16.02 22.96
N ILE A 9 7.66 15.22 22.92
CA ILE A 9 7.60 13.95 23.63
C ILE A 9 8.68 13.06 23.00
N ALA A 10 9.78 12.90 23.72
CA ALA A 10 10.77 11.87 23.44
C ALA A 10 10.11 10.51 23.73
N THR A 11 9.69 9.80 22.69
CA THR A 11 9.24 8.43 22.83
C THR A 11 10.44 7.52 23.04
N THR A 12 10.42 6.86 24.19
CA THR A 12 11.36 5.87 24.73
C THR A 12 11.82 4.81 23.74
N ASN A 13 13.14 4.57 23.72
CA ASN A 13 13.82 3.50 23.00
C ASN A 13 13.28 2.10 23.37
N ASN A 14 12.67 1.41 22.40
CA ASN A 14 12.58 -0.05 22.39
C ASN A 14 13.09 -0.55 21.04
N SER A 15 14.22 -1.26 21.02
CA SER A 15 15.01 -1.58 19.82
C SER A 15 14.39 -2.64 18.87
N ASN A 16 13.06 -2.80 18.90
CA ASN A 16 12.31 -3.75 18.09
C ASN A 16 11.19 -3.10 17.26
N ASP A 17 11.03 -1.77 17.30
CA ASP A 17 10.02 -1.08 16.51
C ASP A 17 10.46 -0.99 15.04
N VAL A 18 9.72 -1.68 14.18
CA VAL A 18 9.93 -1.67 12.73
C VAL A 18 9.52 -0.30 12.20
N SER A 19 10.44 0.40 11.52
CA SER A 19 10.13 1.72 10.97
C SER A 19 9.05 1.64 9.87
N PRO A 20 8.27 2.71 9.64
CA PRO A 20 7.30 2.77 8.52
C PRO A 20 7.94 2.43 7.17
N GLN A 21 9.19 2.83 6.98
CA GLN A 21 9.96 2.55 5.76
C GLN A 21 10.26 1.06 5.60
N GLN A 22 10.56 0.35 6.68
CA GLN A 22 10.75 -1.10 6.64
C GLN A 22 9.42 -1.82 6.38
N ILE A 23 8.34 -1.42 7.06
CA ILE A 23 6.99 -1.98 6.87
C ILE A 23 6.52 -1.79 5.42
N GLY A 24 6.58 -0.56 4.90
CA GLY A 24 6.10 -0.25 3.57
C GLY A 24 6.92 -0.91 2.46
N LYS A 25 8.25 -0.99 2.60
CA LYS A 25 9.09 -1.75 1.65
C LYS A 25 8.72 -3.24 1.61
N ALA A 26 8.55 -3.86 2.78
CA ALA A 26 8.14 -5.26 2.86
C ALA A 26 6.74 -5.48 2.25
N PHE A 27 5.81 -4.56 2.53
CA PHE A 27 4.47 -4.56 1.94
C PHE A 27 4.53 -4.47 0.40
N VAL A 28 5.29 -3.53 -0.17
CA VAL A 28 5.42 -3.37 -1.63
C VAL A 28 5.97 -4.62 -2.29
N VAL A 29 7.03 -5.21 -1.73
CA VAL A 29 7.61 -6.46 -2.25
C VAL A 29 6.56 -7.57 -2.25
N GLN A 30 5.87 -7.77 -1.14
CA GLN A 30 4.88 -8.85 -1.03
C GLN A 30 3.65 -8.59 -1.90
N TYR A 31 3.17 -7.35 -1.98
CA TYR A 31 2.03 -6.96 -2.79
C TYR A 31 2.28 -7.24 -4.28
N TYR A 32 3.40 -6.76 -4.82
CA TYR A 32 3.72 -6.98 -6.24
C TYR A 32 4.18 -8.40 -6.55
N ARG A 33 4.77 -9.12 -5.59
CA ARG A 33 5.03 -10.56 -5.70
C ARG A 33 3.72 -11.34 -5.83
N LEU A 34 2.77 -11.11 -4.91
CA LEU A 34 1.47 -11.79 -4.93
C LEU A 34 0.67 -11.41 -6.18
N LEU A 35 0.71 -10.15 -6.59
CA LEU A 35 0.08 -9.70 -7.83
C LEU A 35 0.60 -10.49 -9.06
N HIS A 36 1.90 -10.81 -9.09
CA HIS A 36 2.52 -11.54 -10.18
C HIS A 36 2.27 -13.05 -10.11
N GLU A 37 2.48 -13.66 -8.94
CA GLU A 37 2.41 -15.11 -8.74
C GLU A 37 0.96 -15.62 -8.63
N HIS A 38 0.10 -14.89 -7.90
CA HIS A 38 -1.26 -15.30 -7.51
C HIS A 38 -2.22 -14.09 -7.46
N PRO A 39 -2.52 -13.43 -8.59
CA PRO A 39 -3.36 -12.23 -8.62
C PRO A 39 -4.75 -12.46 -8.01
N GLU A 40 -5.30 -13.67 -8.11
CA GLU A 40 -6.57 -14.08 -7.49
C GLU A 40 -6.54 -14.01 -5.96
N SER A 41 -5.37 -14.07 -5.34
CA SER A 41 -5.21 -13.98 -3.88
C SER A 41 -4.97 -12.55 -3.39
N LEU A 42 -4.82 -11.57 -4.29
CA LEU A 42 -4.46 -10.19 -3.93
C LEU A 42 -5.54 -9.51 -3.07
N TYR A 43 -6.82 -9.89 -3.22
CA TYR A 43 -7.92 -9.33 -2.41
C TYR A 43 -7.73 -9.56 -0.90
N ARG A 44 -6.88 -10.51 -0.50
CA ARG A 44 -6.59 -10.84 0.91
C ARG A 44 -5.81 -9.74 1.64
N PHE A 45 -5.24 -8.76 0.91
CA PHE A 45 -4.64 -7.56 1.51
C PHE A 45 -5.68 -6.53 1.98
N TYR A 46 -6.95 -6.71 1.64
CA TYR A 46 -8.01 -5.74 1.88
C TYR A 46 -8.99 -6.24 2.95
N SER A 47 -9.62 -5.29 3.64
CA SER A 47 -10.68 -5.51 4.62
C SER A 47 -12.07 -5.20 4.06
N SER A 48 -13.12 -5.48 4.83
CA SER A 48 -14.53 -5.22 4.46
C SER A 48 -14.83 -3.75 4.17
N SER A 49 -14.08 -2.81 4.75
CA SER A 49 -14.24 -1.37 4.55
C SER A 49 -13.22 -0.77 3.57
N SER A 50 -12.37 -1.60 2.96
CA SER A 50 -11.35 -1.13 2.02
C SER A 50 -11.95 -0.66 0.71
N THR A 51 -11.24 0.27 0.06
CA THR A 51 -11.59 0.82 -1.25
C THR A 51 -10.45 0.56 -2.24
N PHE A 52 -10.78 0.18 -3.47
CA PHE A 52 -9.82 -0.08 -4.53
C PHE A 52 -10.20 0.70 -5.80
N MET A 53 -9.19 1.34 -6.41
CA MET A 53 -9.32 2.10 -7.64
C MET A 53 -8.14 1.74 -8.56
N HIS A 54 -8.42 1.52 -9.84
CA HIS A 54 -7.41 1.23 -10.86
C HIS A 54 -7.76 1.94 -12.17
N ASP A 55 -6.85 2.80 -12.65
CA ASP A 55 -6.90 3.64 -13.86
C ASP A 55 -8.04 4.67 -13.96
N ASP A 56 -9.23 4.39 -13.43
CA ASP A 56 -10.43 5.22 -13.57
C ASP A 56 -11.17 5.39 -12.22
N PRO A 57 -11.31 6.61 -11.70
CA PRO A 57 -12.06 6.90 -10.47
C PRO A 57 -13.52 6.45 -10.50
N ASN A 58 -14.15 6.41 -11.68
CA ASN A 58 -15.55 5.98 -11.82
C ASN A 58 -15.71 4.45 -11.63
N LYS A 59 -14.59 3.71 -11.64
CA LYS A 59 -14.56 2.26 -11.42
C LYS A 59 -14.04 1.89 -10.03
N THR A 60 -14.09 2.84 -9.09
CA THR A 60 -13.75 2.60 -7.69
C THR A 60 -14.75 1.64 -7.07
N VAL A 61 -14.24 0.64 -6.34
CA VAL A 61 -15.06 -0.37 -5.66
C VAL A 61 -14.73 -0.42 -4.17
N THR A 62 -15.72 -0.75 -3.36
CA THR A 62 -15.59 -0.88 -1.89
C THR A 62 -16.00 -2.28 -1.45
N GLY A 63 -15.26 -2.82 -0.48
CA GLY A 63 -15.53 -4.12 0.13
C GLY A 63 -14.85 -5.29 -0.59
N ILE A 64 -14.45 -6.28 0.20
CA ILE A 64 -13.55 -7.36 -0.22
C ILE A 64 -14.08 -8.16 -1.43
N GLU A 65 -15.39 -8.40 -1.50
CA GLU A 65 -16.03 -9.13 -2.62
C GLU A 65 -15.93 -8.35 -3.94
N ASN A 66 -16.25 -7.05 -3.91
CA ASN A 66 -16.18 -6.20 -5.10
C ASN A 66 -14.71 -5.98 -5.54
N ILE A 67 -13.79 -5.89 -4.58
CA ILE A 67 -12.35 -5.80 -4.84
C ILE A 67 -11.86 -7.07 -5.52
N ALA A 68 -12.23 -8.26 -5.02
CA ALA A 68 -11.86 -9.53 -5.62
C ALA A 68 -12.34 -9.64 -7.07
N LYS A 69 -13.62 -9.35 -7.32
CA LYS A 69 -14.19 -9.32 -8.67
C LYS A 69 -13.45 -8.33 -9.58
N ARG A 70 -13.14 -7.13 -9.09
CA ARG A 70 -12.43 -6.11 -9.87
C ARG A 70 -11.02 -6.54 -10.24
N ILE A 71 -10.30 -7.21 -9.35
CA ILE A 71 -8.96 -7.74 -9.60
C ILE A 71 -8.99 -8.83 -10.67
N GLU A 72 -9.99 -9.72 -10.64
CA GLU A 72 -10.20 -10.74 -11.68
C GLU A 72 -10.46 -10.12 -13.06
N GLU A 73 -11.35 -9.12 -13.15
CA GLU A 73 -11.67 -8.41 -14.39
C GLU A 73 -10.45 -7.75 -15.03
N LEU A 74 -9.53 -7.21 -14.22
CA LEU A 74 -8.35 -6.50 -14.70
C LEU A 74 -7.31 -7.42 -15.34
N SER A 75 -7.43 -8.75 -15.16
CA SER A 75 -6.52 -9.75 -15.71
C SER A 75 -5.05 -9.35 -15.57
N LEU A 76 -4.64 -9.01 -14.34
CA LEU A 76 -3.32 -8.43 -14.02
C LEU A 76 -2.13 -9.38 -14.28
N LYS A 77 -2.38 -10.55 -14.88
CA LYS A 77 -1.38 -11.55 -15.25
C LYS A 77 -0.36 -10.95 -16.22
N GLN A 78 0.90 -11.32 -16.06
CA GLN A 78 2.03 -10.94 -16.92
C GLN A 78 2.38 -9.42 -16.95
N ARG A 79 1.85 -8.62 -16.02
CA ARG A 79 2.33 -7.25 -15.86
C ARG A 79 3.70 -7.25 -15.20
N HIS A 80 4.70 -6.72 -15.90
CA HIS A 80 6.02 -6.50 -15.30
C HIS A 80 6.03 -5.14 -14.62
N VAL A 81 6.33 -5.15 -13.32
CA VAL A 81 6.42 -3.94 -12.51
C VAL A 81 7.88 -3.66 -12.19
N LYS A 82 8.33 -2.44 -12.45
CA LYS A 82 9.64 -1.92 -12.04
C LYS A 82 9.41 -0.80 -11.04
N ILE A 83 9.78 -1.05 -9.78
CA ILE A 83 9.71 -0.06 -8.71
C ILE A 83 10.97 0.80 -8.74
N HIS A 84 10.81 2.12 -8.75
CA HIS A 84 11.92 3.07 -8.71
C HIS A 84 12.07 3.69 -7.32
N GLN A 85 10.96 4.03 -6.68
CA GLN A 85 10.95 4.70 -5.38
C GLN A 85 9.78 4.22 -4.53
N VAL A 86 10.03 4.11 -3.23
CA VAL A 86 9.03 3.80 -2.21
C VAL A 86 9.27 4.75 -1.04
N ASP A 87 8.29 5.59 -0.76
CA ASP A 87 8.28 6.51 0.38
C ASP A 87 7.18 6.09 1.36
N CYS A 88 7.50 6.06 2.65
CA CYS A 88 6.57 5.62 3.67
C CYS A 88 6.61 6.56 4.88
N HIS A 89 5.45 6.96 5.36
CA HIS A 89 5.31 7.83 6.52
C HIS A 89 4.24 7.30 7.47
N SER A 90 4.47 7.47 8.78
CA SER A 90 3.42 7.24 9.77
C SER A 90 2.27 8.21 9.57
N THR A 91 1.05 7.73 9.74
CA THR A 91 -0.18 8.52 9.77
C THR A 91 -0.89 8.34 11.12
N VAL A 92 -2.04 9.00 11.27
CA VAL A 92 -2.90 8.89 12.45
C VAL A 92 -3.25 7.42 12.76
N GLY A 93 -3.27 7.07 14.05
CA GLY A 93 -3.73 5.75 14.49
C GLY A 93 -2.77 4.60 14.15
N SER A 94 -1.46 4.82 14.29
CA SER A 94 -0.42 3.79 14.03
C SER A 94 -0.46 3.20 12.62
N SER A 95 -0.98 3.97 11.66
CA SER A 95 -1.09 3.56 10.26
C SER A 95 0.12 4.05 9.47
N VAL A 96 0.33 3.47 8.28
CA VAL A 96 1.42 3.85 7.36
C VAL A 96 0.81 4.21 6.02
N VAL A 97 1.17 5.37 5.48
CA VAL A 97 0.93 5.68 4.06
C VAL A 97 2.14 5.25 3.25
N VAL A 98 1.89 4.61 2.12
CA VAL A 98 2.93 4.13 1.20
C VAL A 98 2.69 4.75 -0.16
N GLN A 99 3.68 5.49 -0.65
CA GLN A 99 3.71 6.00 -2.02
C GLN A 99 4.74 5.20 -2.82
N VAL A 100 4.32 4.72 -3.99
CA VAL A 100 5.15 3.91 -4.88
C VAL A 100 5.23 4.55 -6.25
N CYS A 101 6.44 4.80 -6.73
CA CYS A 101 6.68 5.31 -8.08
C CYS A 101 7.47 4.29 -8.89
N GLY A 102 7.04 4.05 -10.13
CA GLY A 102 7.60 2.99 -10.95
C GLY A 102 7.00 2.95 -12.35
N LYS A 103 7.23 1.85 -13.05
CA LYS A 103 6.64 1.55 -14.36
C LYS A 103 5.94 0.21 -14.30
N ILE A 104 4.79 0.12 -14.95
CA ILE A 104 4.08 -1.13 -15.21
C ILE A 104 4.02 -1.32 -16.72
N SER A 105 4.43 -2.49 -17.21
CA SER A 105 4.25 -2.86 -18.61
C SER A 105 3.29 -4.03 -18.72
N SER A 106 2.21 -3.83 -19.46
CA SER A 106 1.40 -4.92 -19.99
C SER A 106 2.08 -5.46 -21.24
N SER A 107 2.41 -6.74 -21.29
CA SER A 107 2.63 -7.41 -22.57
C SER A 107 1.28 -7.47 -23.27
N SER A 108 1.11 -6.66 -24.32
CA SER A 108 -0.03 -6.75 -25.24
C SER A 108 0.07 -8.02 -26.08
#